data_AF-A0AAJ1NQU4-F1
#
_entry.id   AF-A0AAJ1NQU4-F1
#
_cell.length_a   1.000
_cell.length_b   1.000
_cell.length_c   1.000
_cell.angle_alpha   90.00
_cell.angle_beta   90.00
_cell.angle_gamma   90.00
#
_symmetry.space_group_name_H-M   'P 1'
#
loop_
_entity.id
_entity.type
_entity.pdbx_description
1 polymer ?
#
loop_
_entity_poly.entity_id
_entity_poly.type
_entity_poly.pdbx_seq_one_letter_code
_entity_poly.pdbx_strand_id
1 'polypeptide(L)'
;MDASKASEATPMQNRTTVERTSDRELVVTRTFNAPARIVFEAWTKPELFKQWWAPKSMGMVLRSCEMDVRVGGRYRLAFGHDGSNLDEFFGRYIEVTPQSRLVWTNEEGGEGGPVTTVTFEEKGGKTLLVLHELYPSKEALDAAGTGAAEAMGETFGQLDELLVTLGASGGRS
;
A
#
# COMPACT_ATOMS: atom_id res chain seq x y z
N MET A 1 -33.17 -14.10 29.17
CA MET A 1 -32.48 -12.81 29.34
C MET A 1 -30.99 -13.13 29.28
N ASP A 2 -30.16 -12.60 28.40
CA ASP A 2 -30.25 -11.37 27.64
C ASP A 2 -29.54 -11.53 26.30
N ALA A 3 -30.06 -10.85 25.29
CA ALA A 3 -29.48 -10.79 23.96
C ALA A 3 -28.23 -9.93 24.00
N SER A 4 -27.18 -10.32 23.30
CA SER A 4 -26.11 -9.40 22.94
C SER A 4 -25.62 -9.70 21.53
N LYS A 5 -26.23 -8.94 20.62
CA LYS A 5 -25.76 -8.52 19.29
C LYS A 5 -25.23 -9.60 18.36
N ALA A 6 -26.15 -10.06 17.51
CA ALA A 6 -25.83 -10.28 16.11
C ALA A 6 -25.23 -8.97 15.54
N SER A 7 -23.94 -8.96 15.24
CA SER A 7 -23.36 -7.94 14.38
C SER A 7 -24.01 -8.06 13.01
N GLU A 8 -24.75 -7.03 12.61
CA GLU A 8 -25.21 -6.84 11.24
C GLU A 8 -24.03 -7.00 10.28
N ALA A 9 -24.17 -7.92 9.34
CA ALA A 9 -23.20 -8.18 8.29
C ALA A 9 -23.13 -6.94 7.36
N THR A 10 -22.12 -6.11 7.59
CA THR A 10 -21.64 -5.12 6.62
C THR A 10 -21.18 -5.85 5.35
N PRO A 11 -21.45 -5.36 4.13
CA PRO A 11 -21.18 -6.11 2.90
C PRO A 11 -19.69 -6.44 2.78
N MET A 12 -19.37 -7.73 2.94
CA MET A 12 -18.11 -8.43 2.64
C MET A 12 -16.88 -7.53 2.48
N GLN A 13 -16.32 -7.08 3.61
CA GLN A 13 -15.07 -6.31 3.62
C GLN A 13 -13.93 -7.20 3.13
N ASN A 14 -13.25 -6.78 2.05
CA ASN A 14 -12.06 -7.45 1.54
C ASN A 14 -10.97 -7.40 2.61
N ARG A 15 -10.91 -8.45 3.45
CA ARG A 15 -9.97 -8.52 4.57
C ARG A 15 -8.54 -8.45 4.04
N THR A 16 -7.76 -7.54 4.61
CA THR A 16 -6.30 -7.54 4.40
C THR A 16 -5.70 -8.62 5.27
N THR A 17 -4.91 -9.49 4.67
CA THR A 17 -4.16 -10.53 5.39
C THR A 17 -2.69 -10.15 5.37
N VAL A 18 -2.04 -10.20 6.52
CA VAL A 18 -0.60 -9.98 6.69
C VAL A 18 0.00 -11.30 7.17
N GLU A 19 0.97 -11.83 6.43
CA GLU A 19 1.61 -13.10 6.74
C GLU A 19 3.11 -12.97 6.62
N ARG A 20 3.83 -13.45 7.63
CA ARG A 20 5.28 -13.64 7.55
C ARG A 20 5.55 -14.99 6.90
N THR A 21 5.93 -14.98 5.62
CA THR A 21 6.15 -16.21 4.84
C THR A 21 7.51 -16.84 5.11
N SER A 22 8.48 -16.06 5.58
CA SER A 22 9.80 -16.56 6.01
C SER A 22 10.43 -15.66 7.07
N ASP A 23 11.63 -16.03 7.54
CA ASP A 23 12.40 -15.21 8.48
C ASP A 23 12.73 -13.81 7.95
N ARG A 24 12.61 -13.55 6.64
CA ARG A 24 12.93 -12.25 6.02
C ARG A 24 11.86 -11.71 5.06
N GLU A 25 10.69 -12.35 5.00
CA GLU A 25 9.64 -12.01 4.03
C GLU A 25 8.31 -11.76 4.72
N LEU A 26 7.68 -10.67 4.33
CA LEU A 26 6.35 -10.26 4.78
C LEU A 26 5.44 -10.07 3.56
N VAL A 27 4.29 -10.73 3.57
CA VAL A 27 3.32 -10.68 2.47
C VAL A 27 2.01 -10.12 2.98
N VAL A 28 1.53 -9.08 2.30
CA VAL A 28 0.23 -8.47 2.51
C VAL A 28 -0.63 -8.74 1.29
N THR A 29 -1.79 -9.37 1.50
CA THR A 29 -2.74 -9.70 0.43
C THR A 29 -4.07 -9.02 0.66
N ARG A 30 -4.61 -8.38 -0.38
CA ARG A 30 -5.97 -7.82 -0.37
C ARG A 30 -6.58 -7.83 -1.77
N THR A 31 -7.88 -8.08 -1.85
CA THR A 31 -8.66 -7.89 -3.09
C THR A 31 -9.30 -6.51 -3.10
N PHE A 32 -9.26 -5.80 -4.22
CA PHE A 32 -9.94 -4.53 -4.42
C PHE A 32 -11.08 -4.70 -5.44
N ASN A 33 -12.21 -4.03 -5.19
CA ASN A 33 -13.36 -4.04 -6.09
C ASN A 33 -13.21 -3.02 -7.24
N ALA A 34 -12.06 -3.04 -7.91
CA ALA A 34 -11.76 -2.18 -9.05
C ALA A 34 -10.85 -2.90 -10.07
N PRO A 35 -10.90 -2.51 -11.35
CA PRO A 35 -9.97 -3.01 -12.37
C PRO A 35 -8.52 -2.63 -12.05
N ALA A 36 -7.57 -3.45 -12.50
CA ALA A 36 -6.15 -3.30 -12.17
C ALA A 36 -5.60 -1.97 -12.67
N ARG A 37 -6.13 -1.42 -13.77
CA ARG A 37 -5.75 -0.08 -14.25
C ARG A 37 -6.00 1.02 -13.20
N ILE A 38 -7.14 0.99 -12.51
CA ILE A 38 -7.51 2.03 -11.53
C ILE A 38 -6.70 1.85 -10.25
N VAL A 39 -6.53 0.60 -9.82
CA VAL A 39 -5.68 0.29 -8.66
C VAL A 39 -4.24 0.73 -8.96
N PHE A 40 -3.68 0.35 -10.10
CA PHE A 40 -2.34 0.75 -10.49
C PHE A 40 -2.18 2.27 -10.60
N GLU A 41 -3.16 3.00 -11.14
CA GLU A 41 -3.14 4.46 -11.15
C GLU A 41 -3.08 5.04 -9.72
N ALA A 42 -3.86 4.50 -8.77
CA ALA A 42 -3.82 4.96 -7.38
C ALA A 42 -2.47 4.70 -6.69
N TRP A 43 -1.69 3.73 -7.17
CA TRP A 43 -0.34 3.43 -6.67
C TRP A 43 0.77 4.24 -7.35
N THR A 44 0.53 4.78 -8.54
CA THR A 44 1.59 5.37 -9.36
C THR A 44 1.45 6.88 -9.57
N LYS A 45 0.26 7.43 -9.33
CA LYS A 45 -0.01 8.87 -9.38
C LYS A 45 0.20 9.50 -8.01
N PRO A 46 1.16 10.42 -7.83
CA PRO A 46 1.44 11.08 -6.55
C PRO A 46 0.19 11.69 -5.90
N GLU A 47 -0.67 12.32 -6.69
CA GLU A 47 -1.90 12.98 -6.24
C GLU A 47 -2.95 12.00 -5.71
N LEU A 48 -2.95 10.75 -6.17
CA LEU A 48 -3.83 9.70 -5.67
C LEU A 48 -3.19 8.99 -4.48
N PHE A 49 -1.91 8.67 -4.59
CA PHE A 49 -1.15 7.97 -3.56
C PHE A 49 -1.22 8.66 -2.19
N LYS A 50 -1.06 10.00 -2.18
CA LYS A 50 -1.16 10.84 -0.98
C LYS A 50 -2.50 10.73 -0.24
N GLN A 51 -3.58 10.31 -0.91
CA GLN A 51 -4.93 10.30 -0.32
C GLN A 51 -5.20 9.06 0.54
N TRP A 52 -4.48 7.96 0.31
CA TRP A 52 -4.76 6.69 0.97
C TRP A 52 -3.55 6.08 1.70
N TRP A 53 -2.30 6.40 1.31
CA TRP A 53 -1.11 5.73 1.84
C TRP A 53 -0.86 5.99 3.33
N ALA A 54 -1.16 7.20 3.83
CA ALA A 54 -0.99 7.52 5.24
C ALA A 54 -2.26 7.17 6.04
N PRO A 55 -2.17 6.43 7.16
CA PRO A 55 -3.33 6.13 8.01
C PRO A 55 -3.92 7.42 8.58
N LYS A 56 -5.20 7.72 8.31
CA LYS A 56 -5.89 8.90 8.84
C LYS A 56 -5.99 8.84 10.37
N SER A 57 -6.11 7.65 10.96
CA SER A 57 -6.18 7.47 12.42
C SER A 57 -4.92 7.95 13.14
N MET A 58 -3.77 7.83 12.48
CA MET A 58 -2.48 8.24 13.02
C MET A 58 -2.24 9.74 12.85
N GLY A 59 -3.13 10.52 12.22
CA GLY A 59 -2.91 11.96 12.02
C GLY A 59 -1.68 12.31 11.17
N MET A 60 -1.09 11.30 10.51
CA MET A 60 0.12 11.42 9.73
C MET A 60 -0.21 11.97 8.35
N VAL A 61 0.43 13.08 7.97
CA VAL A 61 0.14 13.73 6.69
C VAL A 61 1.32 13.63 5.78
N LEU A 62 1.07 13.17 4.56
CA LEU A 62 2.08 13.14 3.52
C LEU A 62 2.29 14.56 2.97
N ARG A 63 3.41 15.17 3.34
CA ARG A 63 3.73 16.56 3.00
C ARG A 63 4.33 16.68 1.60
N SER A 64 5.23 15.76 1.26
CA SER A 64 5.80 15.67 -0.09
C SER A 64 5.70 14.24 -0.59
N CYS A 65 5.32 14.09 -1.85
CA CYS A 65 5.44 12.82 -2.55
C CYS A 65 5.79 13.08 -3.99
N GLU A 66 6.96 12.57 -4.34
CA GLU A 66 7.58 12.58 -5.63
C GLU A 66 7.76 11.13 -6.05
N MET A 67 7.25 10.77 -7.21
CA MET A 67 7.31 9.40 -7.72
C MET A 67 7.60 9.46 -9.21
N ASP A 68 8.79 9.07 -9.61
CA ASP A 68 9.18 8.89 -11.00
C ASP A 68 8.99 7.41 -11.37
N VAL A 69 7.75 7.03 -11.66
CA VAL A 69 7.34 5.61 -11.82
C VAL A 69 7.77 5.06 -13.18
N ARG A 70 9.07 4.80 -13.30
CA ARG A 70 9.71 4.13 -14.42
C ARG A 70 10.91 3.35 -13.90
N VAL A 71 11.36 2.34 -14.64
CA VAL A 71 12.58 1.61 -14.29
C VAL A 71 13.77 2.58 -14.15
N GLY A 72 14.45 2.53 -13.00
CA GLY A 72 15.54 3.43 -12.64
C GLY A 72 15.09 4.80 -12.09
N GLY A 73 13.80 5.12 -12.11
CA GLY A 73 13.24 6.31 -11.50
C GLY A 73 13.26 6.22 -9.97
N ARG A 74 13.21 7.38 -9.30
CA ARG A 74 13.26 7.48 -7.83
C ARG A 74 11.91 7.89 -7.28
N TYR A 75 11.65 7.51 -6.04
CA TYR A 75 10.56 8.07 -5.26
C TYR A 75 11.09 8.67 -3.96
N ARG A 76 10.38 9.68 -3.45
CA ARG A 76 10.62 10.29 -2.14
C ARG A 76 9.28 10.71 -1.56
N LEU A 77 8.98 10.21 -0.36
CA LEU A 77 7.79 10.50 0.41
C LEU A 77 8.25 11.11 1.74
N ALA A 78 7.85 12.34 2.02
CA ALA A 78 8.08 12.98 3.31
C ALA A 78 6.76 13.08 4.06
N PHE A 79 6.71 12.52 5.26
CA PHE A 79 5.48 12.36 6.04
C PHE A 79 5.75 12.62 7.53
N GLY A 80 4.74 13.11 8.24
CA GLY A 80 4.87 13.42 9.66
C GLY A 80 3.60 14.04 10.24
N HIS A 81 3.56 14.19 11.56
CA HIS A 81 2.45 14.85 12.28
C HIS A 81 2.51 16.38 12.13
N ASP A 82 3.70 16.95 12.30
CA ASP A 82 3.97 18.37 12.15
C ASP A 82 4.94 18.61 10.99
N GLY A 83 5.10 19.87 10.57
CA GLY A 83 6.05 20.22 9.50
C GLY A 83 7.52 20.21 9.93
N SER A 84 7.81 19.88 11.19
CA SER A 84 9.12 20.05 11.82
C SER A 84 9.88 18.72 11.92
N ASN A 85 9.19 17.61 12.16
CA ASN A 85 9.75 16.25 12.17
C ASN A 85 9.09 15.42 11.07
N LEU A 86 9.75 15.37 9.91
CA LEU A 86 9.32 14.56 8.78
C LEU A 86 10.23 13.34 8.67
N ASP A 87 9.61 12.18 8.69
CA ASP A 87 10.24 10.94 8.26
C ASP A 87 10.19 10.87 6.73
N GLU A 88 11.20 10.25 6.12
CA GLU A 88 11.35 10.15 4.68
C GLU A 88 11.49 8.70 4.24
N PHE A 89 10.56 8.24 3.39
CA PHE A 89 10.76 7.02 2.61
C PHE A 89 11.28 7.40 1.24
N PHE A 90 12.33 6.74 0.79
CA PHE A 90 12.86 6.97 -0.55
C PHE A 90 13.53 5.73 -1.08
N GLY A 91 13.64 5.67 -2.40
CA GLY A 91 14.34 4.59 -3.07
C GLY A 91 14.14 4.63 -4.57
N ARG A 92 14.29 3.48 -5.22
CA ARG A 92 14.33 3.37 -6.68
C ARG A 92 13.43 2.27 -7.20
N TYR A 93 12.70 2.56 -8.27
CA TYR A 93 11.96 1.55 -9.01
C TYR A 93 12.92 0.68 -9.81
N ILE A 94 12.90 -0.63 -9.56
CA ILE A 94 13.73 -1.61 -10.27
C ILE A 94 12.94 -2.34 -11.36
N GLU A 95 11.61 -2.43 -11.22
CA GLU A 95 10.72 -3.00 -12.23
C GLU A 95 9.38 -2.27 -12.21
N VAL A 96 8.89 -1.89 -13.39
CA VAL A 96 7.58 -1.25 -13.57
C VAL A 96 6.92 -1.88 -14.77
N THR A 97 5.93 -2.73 -14.52
CA THR A 97 5.07 -3.33 -15.53
C THR A 97 3.66 -2.78 -15.32
N PRO A 98 3.18 -1.87 -16.18
CA PRO A 98 1.88 -1.24 -16.03
C PRO A 98 0.77 -2.25 -15.76
N GLN A 99 -0.07 -1.95 -14.75
CA GLN A 99 -1.26 -2.73 -14.38
C GLN A 99 -0.99 -4.17 -13.90
N SER A 100 0.28 -4.56 -13.71
CA SER A 100 0.64 -5.92 -13.35
C SER A 100 1.65 -6.01 -12.22
N ARG A 101 2.71 -5.18 -12.24
CA ARG A 101 3.79 -5.30 -11.26
C ARG A 101 4.55 -3.99 -11.04
N LEU A 102 4.86 -3.72 -9.78
CA LEU A 102 5.75 -2.64 -9.35
C LEU A 102 6.78 -3.23 -8.39
N VAL A 103 8.04 -2.88 -8.56
CA VAL A 103 9.11 -3.30 -7.65
C VAL A 103 10.03 -2.11 -7.38
N TRP A 104 10.30 -1.85 -6.11
CA TRP A 104 11.20 -0.78 -5.69
C TRP A 104 12.05 -1.18 -4.47
N THR A 105 13.16 -0.46 -4.29
CA THR A 105 14.01 -0.52 -3.10
C THR A 105 13.52 0.48 -2.06
N ASN A 106 13.64 0.16 -0.78
CA ASN A 106 13.47 1.08 0.34
C ASN A 106 14.87 1.35 0.91
N GLU A 107 15.35 2.58 0.76
CA GLU A 107 16.75 2.97 1.02
C GLU A 107 16.91 3.78 2.33
N GLU A 108 15.83 4.03 3.07
CA GLU A 108 15.83 4.79 4.32
C GLU A 108 16.64 4.11 5.45
N GLY A 109 16.75 2.78 5.40
CA GLY A 109 17.55 1.98 6.35
C GLY A 109 19.03 1.84 6.00
N GLY A 110 19.49 2.46 4.89
CA GLY A 110 20.87 2.33 4.38
C GLY A 110 21.03 1.35 3.23
N GLU A 111 22.29 1.04 2.87
CA GLU A 111 22.60 0.16 1.74
C GLU A 111 22.04 -1.26 1.95
N GLY A 112 21.39 -1.80 0.92
CA GLY A 112 20.78 -3.13 0.97
C GLY A 112 19.46 -3.18 1.72
N GLY A 113 18.73 -2.08 1.84
CA GLY A 113 17.41 -2.06 2.46
C GLY A 113 16.35 -2.94 1.75
N PRO A 114 15.13 -3.04 2.32
CA PRO A 114 14.12 -3.97 1.85
C PRO A 114 13.69 -3.72 0.41
N VAL A 115 13.34 -4.78 -0.31
CA VAL A 115 12.75 -4.70 -1.66
C VAL A 115 11.26 -4.98 -1.56
N THR A 116 10.44 -4.02 -1.96
CA THR A 116 8.99 -4.20 -2.00
C THR A 116 8.56 -4.52 -3.43
N THR A 117 7.82 -5.61 -3.58
CA THR A 117 7.18 -6.04 -4.83
C THR A 117 5.67 -5.96 -4.63
N VAL A 118 4.96 -5.26 -5.52
CA VAL A 118 3.50 -5.26 -5.58
C VAL A 118 3.06 -5.84 -6.90
N THR A 119 2.20 -6.84 -6.85
CA THR A 119 1.55 -7.41 -8.04
C THR A 119 0.07 -7.07 -8.04
N PHE A 120 -0.47 -6.92 -9.24
CA PHE A 120 -1.86 -6.62 -9.51
C PHE A 120 -2.39 -7.69 -10.46
N GLU A 121 -3.33 -8.51 -9.98
CA GLU A 121 -3.94 -9.56 -10.79
C GLU A 121 -5.45 -9.31 -10.91
N GLU A 122 -5.89 -8.89 -12.09
CA GLU A 122 -7.32 -8.65 -12.34
C GLU A 122 -8.06 -9.94 -12.68
N LYS A 123 -9.16 -10.19 -11.97
CA LYS A 123 -10.12 -11.27 -12.23
C LYS A 123 -11.54 -10.76 -12.04
N GLY A 124 -12.31 -10.70 -13.14
CA GLY A 124 -13.72 -10.33 -13.11
C GLY A 124 -13.98 -8.90 -12.60
N GLY A 125 -13.14 -7.93 -13.00
CA GLY A 125 -13.25 -6.53 -12.59
C GLY A 125 -12.82 -6.24 -11.14
N LYS A 126 -12.27 -7.24 -10.45
CA LYS A 126 -11.64 -7.11 -9.14
C LYS A 126 -10.14 -7.35 -9.29
N THR A 127 -9.33 -6.71 -8.46
CA THR A 127 -7.87 -6.85 -8.50
C THR A 127 -7.39 -7.49 -7.21
N LEU A 128 -6.75 -8.65 -7.31
CA LEU A 128 -5.95 -9.20 -6.23
C LEU A 128 -4.62 -8.46 -6.19
N LEU A 129 -4.35 -7.78 -5.08
CA LEU A 129 -3.08 -7.13 -4.81
C LEU A 129 -2.29 -7.99 -3.82
N VAL A 130 -1.05 -8.30 -4.19
CA VAL A 130 -0.08 -8.94 -3.30
C VAL A 130 1.11 -8.01 -3.17
N LEU A 131 1.31 -7.48 -1.98
CA LEU A 131 2.50 -6.73 -1.60
C LEU A 131 3.43 -7.68 -0.85
N HIS A 132 4.65 -7.81 -1.32
CA HIS A 132 5.67 -8.67 -0.77
C HIS A 132 6.89 -7.82 -0.45
N GLU A 133 7.27 -7.78 0.83
CA GLU A 133 8.46 -7.10 1.32
C GLU A 133 9.53 -8.12 1.65
N LEU A 134 10.65 -8.01 0.95
CA LEU A 134 11.81 -8.83 1.16
C LEU A 134 12.88 -8.04 1.90
N TYR A 135 13.16 -8.42 3.14
CA TYR A 135 14.17 -7.80 3.99
C TYR A 135 15.55 -8.42 3.75
N PRO A 136 16.64 -7.64 3.95
CA PRO A 136 18.00 -8.14 3.77
C PRO A 136 18.36 -9.26 4.75
N SER A 137 17.82 -9.21 5.97
CA SER A 137 18.08 -10.20 7.01
C SER A 137 16.86 -10.38 7.92
N LYS A 138 16.92 -11.42 8.76
CA LYS A 138 15.88 -11.68 9.77
C LYS A 138 15.80 -10.56 10.80
N GLU A 139 16.96 -10.07 11.24
CA GLU A 139 17.08 -9.00 12.21
C GLU A 139 16.46 -7.70 11.71
N ALA A 140 16.59 -7.41 10.40
CA ALA A 140 15.95 -6.26 9.78
C ALA A 140 14.41 -6.38 9.81
N LEU A 141 13.86 -7.56 9.50
CA LEU A 141 12.41 -7.79 9.60
C LEU A 141 11.93 -7.75 11.06
N ASP A 142 12.69 -8.33 12.00
CA ASP A 142 12.35 -8.31 13.42
C ASP A 142 12.39 -6.88 14.00
N ALA A 143 13.33 -6.05 13.54
CA ALA A 143 13.43 -4.64 13.93
C ALA A 143 12.31 -3.79 13.33
N ALA A 144 11.93 -4.03 12.06
CA ALA A 144 10.80 -3.36 11.42
C ALA A 144 9.45 -3.77 12.04
N GLY A 145 9.34 -5.04 12.44
CA GLY A 145 8.11 -5.62 12.97
C GLY A 145 7.00 -5.71 11.92
N THR A 146 5.78 -6.03 12.35
CA THR A 146 4.60 -6.12 11.48
C THR A 146 3.71 -4.89 11.53
N GLY A 147 4.00 -3.91 12.40
CA GLY A 147 3.09 -2.80 12.68
C GLY A 147 2.77 -1.96 11.44
N ALA A 148 3.75 -1.71 10.57
CA ALA A 148 3.53 -1.02 9.30
C ALA A 148 2.60 -1.81 8.35
N ALA A 149 2.81 -3.13 8.25
CA ALA A 149 1.96 -4.00 7.45
C ALA A 149 0.55 -4.16 8.04
N GLU A 150 0.40 -4.17 9.36
CA GLU A 150 -0.91 -4.19 10.02
C GLU A 150 -1.67 -2.88 9.79
N ALA A 151 -0.96 -1.74 9.79
CA ALA A 151 -1.52 -0.45 9.41
C ALA A 151 -1.99 -0.41 7.94
N MET A 152 -1.48 -1.30 7.06
CA MET A 152 -1.98 -1.43 5.69
C MET A 152 -3.46 -1.82 5.64
N GLY A 153 -3.99 -2.48 6.68
CA GLY A 153 -5.41 -2.81 6.75
C GLY A 153 -6.30 -1.56 6.69
N GLU A 154 -5.90 -0.51 7.40
CA GLU A 154 -6.57 0.79 7.40
C GLU A 154 -6.33 1.51 6.07
N THR A 155 -5.08 1.68 5.64
CA THR A 155 -4.74 2.46 4.43
C THR A 155 -5.37 1.85 3.18
N PHE A 156 -5.43 0.53 3.08
CA PHE A 156 -6.15 -0.15 2.01
C PHE A 156 -7.68 0.00 2.11
N GLY A 157 -8.23 0.19 3.31
CA GLY A 157 -9.63 0.63 3.48
C GLY A 157 -9.87 2.02 2.89
N GLN A 158 -8.94 2.95 3.12
CA GLN A 158 -8.98 4.28 2.51
C GLN A 158 -8.82 4.21 0.99
N LEU A 159 -8.02 3.26 0.50
CA LEU A 159 -7.88 3.01 -0.93
C LEU A 159 -9.20 2.48 -1.52
N ASP A 160 -9.95 1.60 -0.85
CA ASP A 160 -11.28 1.19 -1.31
C ASP A 160 -12.22 2.41 -1.51
N GLU A 161 -12.26 3.35 -0.56
CA GLU A 161 -13.05 4.59 -0.68
C GLU A 161 -12.62 5.44 -1.88
N LEU A 162 -11.31 5.57 -2.09
CA LEU A 162 -10.76 6.30 -3.23
C LEU A 162 -11.12 5.62 -4.55
N LEU A 163 -11.01 4.29 -4.63
CA LEU A 163 -11.32 3.51 -5.83
C LEU A 163 -12.80 3.60 -6.19
N VAL A 164 -13.72 3.64 -5.22
CA VAL A 164 -15.15 3.91 -5.46
C VAL A 164 -15.34 5.27 -6.11
N THR A 165 -14.63 6.29 -5.62
CA THR A 165 -14.70 7.67 -6.16
C THR A 165 -14.15 7.74 -7.59
N LEU A 166 -13.04 7.04 -7.87
CA LEU A 166 -12.44 6.96 -9.20
C LEU A 166 -13.30 6.13 -10.19
N GLY A 167 -13.92 5.05 -9.71
CA GLY A 167 -14.84 4.23 -10.51
C GLY A 167 -16.13 4.96 -10.88
N ALA A 168 -16.70 5.74 -9.94
CA ALA A 168 -17.91 6.52 -10.17
C ALA A 168 -17.70 7.70 -11.13
N SER A 169 -16.48 8.24 -11.21
CA SER A 169 -16.12 9.31 -12.15
C SER A 169 -15.84 8.77 -13.56
N GLY A 170 -15.31 7.55 -13.69
CA GLY A 170 -15.05 6.90 -14.98
C GLY A 170 -16.28 6.32 -15.69
N GLY A 171 -17.43 6.21 -15.02
CA GLY A 171 -18.70 5.72 -15.59
C GLY A 171 -19.63 6.79 -16.18
N ARG A 172 -19.21 8.06 -16.16
CA ARG A 172 -19.92 9.18 -16.80
C ARG A 172 -19.16 9.65 -18.03
N SER A 173 -19.15 8.86 -19.09
CA SER A 173 -18.76 9.28 -20.45
C SER A 173 -19.57 8.49 -21.46
#